data_AF-A0AA37RMZ6-F1
#
_entry.id   AF-A0AA37RMZ6-F1
#
_cell.length_a   1.000
_cell.length_b   1.000
_cell.length_c   1.000
_cell.angle_alpha   90.00
_cell.angle_beta   90.00
_cell.angle_gamma   90.00
#
_symmetry.space_group_name_H-M   'P 1'
#
loop_
_entity.id
_entity.type
_entity.pdbx_description
1 polymer ?
#
loop_
_entity_poly.entity_id
_entity_poly.type
_entity_poly.pdbx_seq_one_letter_code
_entity_poly.pdbx_strand_id
1 'polypeptide(L)' 'MVDDAGSAQALALLGELYGHVDDISHKLEAAECRNRRARARGNPRKDPIAGILRRELYEAHRLIDGLHRRYPQTAISR' A
#
# COMPACT_ATOMS: atom_id res chain seq x y z
N MET A 1 8.73 -28.44 -11.70
CA MET A 1 8.38 -27.93 -10.36
C MET A 1 8.84 -26.48 -10.10
N VAL A 2 9.21 -25.69 -11.12
CA VAL A 2 9.63 -24.28 -10.93
C VAL A 2 8.45 -23.34 -10.64
N ASP A 3 7.26 -23.68 -11.14
CA ASP A 3 6.03 -22.89 -10.91
C ASP A 3 5.65 -22.80 -9.42
N ASP A 4 5.88 -23.87 -8.66
CA ASP A 4 5.50 -23.95 -7.25
C ASP A 4 6.38 -23.04 -6.36
N ALA A 5 7.70 -23.04 -6.58
CA ALA A 5 8.63 -22.20 -5.84
C ALA A 5 8.43 -20.69 -6.14
N GLY A 6 8.17 -20.34 -7.40
CA GLY A 6 7.85 -18.95 -7.79
C GLY A 6 6.54 -18.46 -7.16
N SER A 7 5.55 -19.35 -7.07
CA SER A 7 4.26 -19.07 -6.42
C SER A 7 4.42 -18.83 -4.92
N ALA A 8 5.20 -19.68 -4.23
CA ALA A 8 5.43 -19.55 -2.81
C ALA A 8 6.14 -18.23 -2.46
N GLN A 9 7.14 -17.83 -3.26
CA GLN A 9 7.81 -16.54 -3.10
C GLN A 9 6.87 -15.36 -3.37
N ALA A 10 6.02 -15.46 -4.40
CA ALA A 10 5.03 -14.43 -4.70
C ALA A 10 4.00 -14.26 -3.57
N LEU A 11 3.54 -15.36 -2.95
CA LEU A 11 2.65 -15.32 -1.79
C LEU A 11 3.31 -14.67 -0.57
N ALA A 12 4.58 -14.99 -0.29
CA ALA A 12 5.32 -14.36 0.81
C ALA A 12 5.45 -12.84 0.59
N LEU A 13 5.84 -12.42 -0.62
CA LEU A 13 5.95 -11.01 -0.97
C LEU A 13 4.59 -10.29 -0.94
N LEU A 14 3.50 -10.94 -1.34
CA LEU A 14 2.15 -10.39 -1.20
C LEU A 14 1.80 -10.13 0.26
N GLY A 15 2.15 -11.04 1.17
CA GLY A 15 1.96 -10.85 2.62
C GLY A 15 2.68 -9.60 3.13
N GLU A 16 3.94 -9.41 2.74
CA GLU A 16 4.71 -8.19 3.07
C GLU A 16 4.09 -6.92 2.47
N LEU A 17 3.65 -6.97 1.20
CA LEU A 17 3.01 -5.84 0.55
C LEU A 17 1.67 -5.46 1.19
N TYR A 18 0.86 -6.43 1.61
CA TYR A 18 -0.37 -6.15 2.35
C TYR A 18 -0.10 -5.54 3.71
N GLY A 19 0.89 -6.04 4.45
CA GLY A 19 1.33 -5.40 5.68
C GLY A 19 1.81 -3.95 5.45
N HIS A 20 2.56 -3.72 4.38
CA HIS A 20 3.02 -2.39 4.01
C HIS A 20 1.86 -1.44 3.61
N VAL A 21 0.85 -1.95 2.91
CA VAL A 21 -0.38 -1.21 2.59
C VAL A 21 -1.11 -0.79 3.86
N ASP A 22 -1.22 -1.68 4.85
CA ASP A 22 -1.85 -1.37 6.14
C ASP A 22 -1.08 -0.28 6.89
N ASP A 23 0.24 -0.38 6.95
CA ASP A 23 1.12 0.63 7.56
C ASP A 23 0.99 2.00 6.90
N ILE A 24 1.00 2.06 5.55
CA ILE A 24 0.86 3.31 4.80
C ILE A 24 -0.52 3.91 5.03
N SER A 25 -1.57 3.08 5.06
CA SER A 25 -2.95 3.52 5.27
C SER A 25 -3.11 4.18 6.64
N HIS A 26 -2.58 3.57 7.71
CA HIS A 26 -2.57 4.16 9.05
C HIS A 26 -1.80 5.48 9.11
N LYS A 27 -0.61 5.55 8.49
CA LYS A 27 0.19 6.78 8.43
C LYS A 27 -0.54 7.88 7.65
N LEU A 28 -1.23 7.52 6.56
CA LEU A 28 -1.98 8.44 5.73
C LEU A 28 -3.16 9.01 6.50
N GLU A 29 -3.93 8.18 7.21
CA GLU A 29 -5.02 8.63 8.07
C GLU A 29 -4.54 9.63 9.13
N ALA A 30 -3.42 9.32 9.80
CA ALA A 30 -2.83 10.23 10.78
C ALA A 30 -2.41 11.57 10.15
N ALA A 31 -1.80 11.55 8.96
CA ALA A 31 -1.41 12.76 8.24
C ALA A 31 -2.62 13.58 7.77
N GLU A 32 -3.69 12.92 7.32
CA GLU A 32 -4.94 13.57 6.94
C GLU A 32 -5.66 14.21 8.14
N CYS A 33 -5.67 13.52 9.28
CA CYS A 33 -6.24 14.03 10.52
C CYS A 33 -5.48 15.28 11.00
N ARG A 34 -4.14 15.26 10.96
CA ARG A 34 -3.30 16.44 11.25
C ARG A 34 -3.61 17.60 10.31
N ASN A 35 -3.70 17.35 9.00
CA ASN A 35 -4.05 18.36 8.01
C ASN A 35 -5.45 18.96 8.24
N ARG A 36 -6.44 18.13 8.59
CA ARG A 36 -7.81 18.58 8.91
C ARG A 36 -7.82 19.50 10.12
N ARG A 37 -7.10 19.13 11.19
CA ARG A 37 -6.94 19.95 12.41
C ARG A 37 -6.22 21.27 12.12
N ALA A 38 -5.19 21.26 11.30
CA ALA A 38 -4.46 22.47 10.91
C ALA A 38 -5.37 23.46 10.14
N ARG A 39 -6.15 22.95 9.20
CA ARG A 39 -7.15 23.75 8.45
C ARG A 39 -8.22 24.35 9.34
N ALA A 40 -8.75 23.57 10.30
CA ALA A 40 -9.72 24.06 11.26
C ALA A 40 -9.17 25.20 12.15
N ARG A 41 -7.85 25.26 12.34
CA ARG A 41 -7.15 26.34 13.06
C ARG A 41 -6.72 27.50 12.15
N GLY A 42 -7.19 27.53 10.90
CA GLY A 42 -6.86 28.59 9.94
C GLY A 42 -5.47 28.47 9.31
N ASN A 43 -4.75 27.36 9.50
CA ASN A 43 -3.48 27.12 8.81
C ASN A 43 -3.73 26.45 7.45
N PRO A 44 -3.47 27.14 6.32
CA PRO A 44 -3.72 26.59 4.99
C PRO A 44 -2.62 25.62 4.52
N ARG A 45 -1.48 25.53 5.23
CA ARG A 45 -0.36 24.68 4.82
C ARG A 45 -0.75 23.20 4.91
N LYS A 46 -0.62 22.51 3.77
CA LYS A 46 -0.83 21.06 3.66
C LYS A 46 0.50 20.35 3.94
N ASP A 47 0.51 19.41 4.87
CA ASP A 47 1.65 18.52 5.11
C ASP A 47 1.91 17.69 3.83
N PRO A 48 3.10 17.81 3.21
CA PRO A 48 3.43 17.09 1.98
C PRO A 48 3.49 15.57 2.16
N ILE A 49 3.65 15.08 3.40
CA ILE A 49 3.71 13.65 3.71
C ILE A 49 2.47 12.90 3.22
N ALA A 50 1.29 13.51 3.29
CA ALA A 50 0.07 12.88 2.80
C ALA A 50 0.09 12.67 1.27
N GLY A 51 0.83 13.50 0.51
CA GLY A 51 1.02 13.31 -0.93
C GLY A 51 1.97 12.15 -1.22
N ILE A 52 3.07 12.07 -0.47
CA ILE A 52 4.06 11.00 -0.57
C ILE A 52 3.43 9.65 -0.24
N LEU A 53 2.73 9.54 0.89
CA LEU A 53 2.07 8.31 1.33
C LEU A 53 1.02 7.81 0.32
N ARG A 54 0.27 8.71 -0.32
CA ARG A 54 -0.67 8.32 -1.39
C ARG A 54 0.04 7.72 -2.60
N ARG A 55 1.21 8.26 -2.96
CA ARG A 55 2.02 7.72 -4.06
C ARG A 55 2.58 6.35 -3.69
N GLU A 56 3.09 6.20 -2.48
CA GLU A 56 3.59 4.91 -1.99
C GLU A 56 2.47 3.85 -1.95
N LEU A 57 1.28 4.22 -1.47
CA LEU A 57 0.12 3.34 -1.48
C LEU A 57 -0.26 2.89 -2.89
N TYR A 58 -0.23 3.81 -3.86
CA TYR A 58 -0.48 3.49 -5.26
C TYR A 58 0.55 2.50 -5.83
N GLU A 59 1.84 2.72 -5.57
CA GLU A 59 2.88 1.80 -6.06
C GLU A 59 2.76 0.43 -5.40
N ALA A 60 2.43 0.35 -4.11
CA ALA A 60 2.21 -0.93 -3.42
C ALA A 60 1.04 -1.72 -4.06
N HIS A 61 -0.09 -1.07 -4.32
CA HIS A 61 -1.21 -1.70 -5.04
C HIS A 61 -0.83 -2.14 -6.45
N ARG A 62 -0.09 -1.31 -7.19
CA ARG A 62 0.40 -1.66 -8.52
C ARG A 62 1.31 -2.90 -8.51
N LEU A 63 2.15 -3.05 -7.48
CA LEU A 63 3.00 -4.23 -7.31
C LEU A 63 2.17 -5.49 -6.99
N ILE A 64 1.17 -5.38 -6.11
CA ILE A 64 0.23 -6.45 -5.82
C ILE A 64 -0.47 -6.92 -7.10
N ASP A 65 -1.02 -5.98 -7.88
CA ASP A 65 -1.67 -6.29 -9.16
C ASP A 65 -0.69 -6.95 -10.15
N GLY A 66 0.57 -6.49 -10.18
CA GLY A 66 1.63 -7.08 -10.99
C GLY A 66 1.94 -8.52 -10.60
N LEU A 67 1.97 -8.82 -9.30
CA LEU A 67 2.19 -10.18 -8.79
C LEU A 67 1.02 -11.11 -9.14
N HIS A 68 -0.22 -10.65 -8.96
CA HIS A 68 -1.41 -11.42 -9.36
C HIS A 68 -1.45 -11.71 -10.86
N ARG A 69 -1.05 -10.76 -11.71
CA ARG A 69 -0.96 -10.98 -13.16
C ARG A 69 0.13 -11.98 -13.54
N ARG A 70 1.26 -11.97 -12.84
CA ARG A 70 2.41 -12.84 -13.13
C ARG A 70 2.22 -14.26 -12.57
N TYR A 71 1.55 -14.37 -11.43
CA TYR A 71 1.29 -15.62 -10.73
C TYR A 71 -0.22 -15.74 -10.42
N PRO A 72 -1.06 -16.07 -11.41
CA PRO A 72 -2.52 -16.08 -11.27
C PRO A 72 -3.05 -16.98 -10.15
N GLN A 73 -2.31 -18.03 -9.79
CA GLN A 73 -2.55 -18.89 -8.64
C GLN A 73 -2.63 -18.13 -7.30
N THR A 74 -1.98 -16.96 -7.20
CA THR A 74 -2.03 -16.09 -6.03
C THR A 74 -3.35 -15.31 -5.90
N ALA A 75 -4.12 -15.17 -6.99
CA ALA A 75 -5.37 -14.42 -7.00
C ALA A 75 -6.60 -15.28 -6.61
N ILE A 76 -6.47 -16.60 -6.67
CA ILE A 76 -7.58 -17.55 -6.45
C ILE A 76 -7.72 -17.93 -4.96
N SER A 77 -6.68 -17.69 -4.13
CA SER A 77 -6.68 -18.04 -2.70
C SER A 77 -7.28 -16.93 -1.84
N ARG A 78 -8.53 -16.55 -2.11
CA ARG A 78 -9.31 -15.62 -1.28
C ARG A 78 -10.57 -16.28 -0.74
#